data_AF-A0A8J3QZZ3-F1
#
_entry.id   AF-A0A8J3QZZ3-F1
#
_cell.length_a   1.000
_cell.length_b   1.000
_cell.length_c   1.000
_cell.angle_alpha   90.00
_cell.angle_beta   90.00
_cell.angle_gamma   90.00
#
_symmetry.space_group_name_H-M   'P 1'
#
loop_
_entity.id
_entity.type
_entity.pdbx_description
1 polymer ?
#
loop_
_entity_poly.entity_id
_entity_poly.type
_entity_poly.pdbx_seq_one_letter_code
_entity_poly.pdbx_strand_id
1 'polypeptide(L)' 'MDERDVWQVQIVLRATEAELGQATDAIARALCPDESHEGPCATPWTMVSSRVDDIEDQDRAASLRALIDDE' A
#
# COMPACT_ATOMS: atom_id res chain seq x y z
N MET A 1 5.73 -9.94 27.09
CA MET A 1 4.53 -9.43 26.40
C MET A 1 5.01 -9.14 24.99
N ASP A 2 4.37 -9.69 23.96
CA ASP A 2 4.66 -9.25 22.60
C ASP A 2 4.15 -7.81 22.46
N GLU A 3 5.07 -6.86 22.49
CA GLU A 3 4.78 -5.45 22.28
C GLU A 3 4.36 -5.26 20.82
N ARG A 4 3.16 -4.72 20.59
CA ARG A 4 2.66 -4.42 19.25
C ARG A 4 3.20 -3.06 18.82
N ASP A 5 3.85 -3.02 17.67
CA ASP A 5 4.35 -1.81 17.03
C ASP A 5 3.59 -1.49 15.73
N VAL A 6 3.70 -0.23 15.31
CA VAL A 6 3.19 0.24 14.01
C VAL A 6 4.29 0.09 12.97
N TRP A 7 4.04 -0.75 11.97
CA TRP A 7 4.96 -0.99 10.86
C TRP A 7 4.37 -0.46 9.55
N GLN A 8 5.20 0.19 8.74
CA GLN A 8 4.82 0.64 7.39
C GLN A 8 5.39 -0.32 6.34
N VAL A 9 4.53 -0.83 5.48
CA VAL A 9 4.92 -1.55 4.26
C VAL A 9 4.70 -0.61 3.07
N GLN A 10 5.72 -0.43 2.23
CA GLN A 10 5.63 0.37 1.01
C GLN A 10 5.83 -0.51 -0.21
N ILE A 11 4.91 -0.42 -1.16
CA ILE A 11 4.94 -1.14 -2.43
C ILE A 11 4.99 -0.09 -3.54
N VAL A 12 5.95 -0.24 -4.44
CA VAL A 12 6.02 0.54 -5.67
C VAL A 12 5.73 -0.43 -6.81
N LEU A 13 4.94 -0.02 -7.80
CA LEU A 13 4.63 -0.85 -8.96
C LEU A 13 4.37 0.03 -10.19
N ARG A 14 4.71 -0.47 -11.38
CA ARG A 14 4.32 0.14 -12.67
C ARG A 14 2.98 -0.45 -13.10
N ALA A 15 1.93 0.36 -13.07
CA ALA A 15 0.58 -0.07 -13.43
C ALA A 15 -0.25 1.08 -13.99
N THR A 16 -1.28 0.72 -14.74
CA THR A 16 -2.42 1.60 -15.02
C THR A 16 -3.26 1.82 -13.75
N GLU A 17 -4.15 2.81 -13.78
CA GLU A 17 -5.06 3.10 -12.66
C GLU A 17 -6.03 1.95 -12.37
N ALA A 18 -6.47 1.24 -13.41
CA ALA A 18 -7.32 0.05 -13.26
C ALA A 18 -6.56 -1.12 -12.61
N GLU A 19 -5.32 -1.36 -13.00
CA GLU A 19 -4.46 -2.39 -12.40
C GLU A 19 -4.10 -2.04 -10.96
N LEU A 20 -3.85 -0.75 -10.65
CA LEU A 20 -3.67 -0.28 -9.27
C LEU A 20 -4.90 -0.60 -8.41
N GLY A 21 -6.12 -0.31 -8.91
CA GLY A 21 -7.36 -0.64 -8.20
C GLY A 21 -7.52 -2.14 -7.92
N GLN A 22 -7.22 -2.99 -8.91
CA GLN A 22 -7.26 -4.44 -8.72
C GLN A 22 -6.24 -4.91 -7.68
N ALA A 23 -5.03 -4.33 -7.68
CA ALA A 23 -4.01 -4.63 -6.69
C ALA A 23 -4.43 -4.20 -5.28
N THR A 24 -4.98 -2.99 -5.12
CA THR A 24 -5.45 -2.50 -3.81
C THR A 24 -6.58 -3.38 -3.25
N ASP A 25 -7.52 -3.81 -4.10
CA ASP A 25 -8.60 -4.71 -3.70
C ASP A 25 -8.07 -6.08 -3.25
N ALA A 26 -7.07 -6.61 -3.96
CA ALA A 26 -6.44 -7.88 -3.59
C ALA A 26 -5.70 -7.79 -2.24
N ILE A 27 -4.97 -6.69 -2.00
CA ILE A 27 -4.27 -6.46 -0.73
C ILE A 27 -5.28 -6.26 0.40
N ALA A 28 -6.37 -5.52 0.18
CA ALA A 28 -7.42 -5.32 1.16
C ALA A 28 -8.04 -6.67 1.61
N ARG A 29 -8.37 -7.57 0.67
CA ARG A 29 -8.86 -8.92 0.98
C ARG A 29 -7.84 -9.79 1.71
N ALA A 30 -6.55 -9.59 1.44
CA ALA A 30 -5.49 -10.31 2.16
C ALA A 30 -5.34 -9.83 3.62
N LEU A 31 -5.54 -8.54 3.88
CA LEU A 31 -5.47 -7.94 5.21
C LEU A 31 -6.77 -8.12 6.02
N CYS A 32 -7.92 -8.13 5.35
CA CYS A 32 -9.23 -8.40 5.92
C CYS A 32 -9.86 -9.62 5.22
N PRO A 33 -9.71 -10.84 5.77
CA PRO A 33 -10.22 -12.05 5.16
C PRO A 33 -11.76 -12.18 5.22
N ASP A 34 -12.43 -11.35 6.03
CA ASP A 34 -13.89 -11.30 6.14
C ASP A 34 -14.38 -9.86 6.01
N GLU A 35 -14.67 -9.43 4.78
CA GLU A 35 -15.19 -8.08 4.48
C GLU A 35 -16.59 -7.83 5.09
N SER A 36 -17.27 -8.88 5.57
CA SER A 36 -18.63 -8.80 6.12
C SER A 36 -18.66 -8.81 7.65
N HIS A 37 -17.50 -8.82 8.33
CA HIS A 37 -17.48 -8.85 9.79
C HIS A 37 -18.08 -7.57 10.40
N GLU A 38 -18.83 -7.71 11.50
CA GLU A 38 -19.28 -6.55 12.27
C GLU A 38 -18.13 -5.97 13.10
N GLY A 39 -17.94 -4.65 13.02
CA GLY A 39 -16.94 -3.92 13.80
C GLY A 39 -15.57 -3.78 13.11
N PRO A 40 -14.53 -3.33 13.83
CA PRO A 40 -13.19 -3.13 13.28
C PRO A 40 -12.47 -4.45 13.02
N CYS A 41 -11.59 -4.48 12.01
CA CYS A 41 -10.77 -5.65 11.69
C CYS A 41 -9.92 -6.10 12.89
N ALA A 42 -9.71 -7.42 13.01
CA ALA A 42 -8.88 -8.01 14.07
C ALA A 42 -7.44 -7.45 14.08
N THR A 43 -6.93 -7.10 12.89
CA THR A 43 -5.71 -6.33 12.70
C THR A 43 -6.10 -4.97 12.10
N PRO A 44 -5.99 -3.84 12.82
CA PRO A 44 -6.31 -2.54 12.26
C PRO A 44 -5.27 -2.14 11.21
N TRP A 45 -5.73 -1.71 10.03
CA TRP A 45 -4.86 -1.30 8.93
C TRP A 45 -5.45 -0.10 8.18
N THR A 46 -4.58 0.58 7.44
CA THR A 46 -4.94 1.60 6.47
C THR A 46 -4.07 1.42 5.24
N MET A 47 -4.57 1.81 4.07
CA MET A 47 -3.84 1.74 2.81
C MET A 47 -3.88 3.12 2.16
N VAL A 48 -2.72 3.57 1.70
CA VAL A 48 -2.57 4.81 0.95
C VAL A 48 -1.94 4.47 -0.40
N SER A 49 -2.60 4.87 -1.47
CA SER A 49 -2.07 4.81 -2.83
C SER A 49 -1.97 6.23 -3.40
N SER A 50 -0.86 6.51 -4.08
CA SER A 50 -0.61 7.79 -4.74
C SER A 50 0.26 7.56 -5.96
N ARG A 51 0.15 8.44 -6.98
CA ARG A 51 1.14 8.45 -8.05
C ARG A 51 2.46 8.97 -7.49
N VAL A 52 3.57 8.45 -8.00
CA VAL A 52 4.90 8.90 -7.58
C VAL A 52 5.12 10.37 -7.93
N ASP A 53 4.50 10.84 -9.02
CA ASP A 53 4.55 12.24 -9.46
C ASP A 53 3.81 13.21 -8.53
N ASP A 54 2.90 12.72 -7.68
CA ASP A 54 2.13 13.56 -6.75
C ASP A 54 2.83 13.72 -5.39
N ILE A 55 4.00 13.10 -5.19
CA ILE A 55 4.79 13.21 -3.95
C ILE A 55 5.55 14.55 -3.96
N GLU A 56 5.28 15.40 -2.98
CA GLU A 56 5.90 16.74 -2.87
C GLU A 56 7.43 16.67 -2.66
N ASP A 57 7.90 15.66 -1.94
CA ASP A 57 9.32 15.39 -1.71
C ASP A 57 9.94 14.77 -2.98
N GLN A 58 10.66 15.60 -3.74
CA GLN A 58 11.25 15.21 -5.02
C GLN A 58 12.36 14.16 -4.88
N ASP A 59 13.15 14.19 -3.80
CA ASP A 59 14.22 13.21 -3.56
C ASP A 59 13.61 11.84 -3.26
N ARG A 60 12.53 11.82 -2.47
CA ARG A 60 11.75 10.61 -2.22
C ARG A 60 11.11 10.09 -3.52
N ALA A 61 10.48 10.97 -4.30
CA ALA A 61 9.86 10.58 -5.56
C ALA A 61 10.89 9.99 -6.54
N ALA A 62 12.07 10.59 -6.66
CA ALA A 62 13.16 10.06 -7.49
C ALA A 62 13.64 8.68 -7.01
N SER A 63 13.81 8.51 -5.70
CA SER A 63 14.22 7.23 -5.10
C SER A 63 13.21 6.12 -5.40
N LEU A 64 11.91 6.40 -5.33
CA LEU A 64 10.85 5.42 -5.62
C LEU A 64 10.81 5.04 -7.10
N ARG A 65 11.05 5.98 -8.03
CA ARG A 65 11.14 5.66 -9.47
C ARG A 65 12.32 4.73 -9.76
N ALA A 66 13.49 5.04 -9.17
CA ALA A 66 14.70 4.25 -9.34
C ALA A 66 14.53 2.78 -8.90
N LEU A 67 13.64 2.47 -7.94
CA LEU A 67 13.36 1.10 -7.51
C LEU A 67 12.70 0.22 -8.60
N ILE A 68 12.11 0.83 -9.64
CA ILE A 68 11.39 0.11 -10.71
C ILE A 68 12.05 0.29 -12.08
N ASP A 69 12.84 1.34 -12.26
CA ASP A 69 13.53 1.60 -13.52
C ASP A 69 14.84 0.78 -13.68
N ASP A 70 15.25 0.01 -12.68
CA ASP A 70 16.45 -0.86 -12.71
C ASP A 70 16.17 -2.29 -13.28
N GLU A 71 14.94 -2.55 -13.77
CA GLU A 71 14.56 -3.81 -14.46
C GLU A 71 14.66 -3.76 -16.00
#